data_AF-A0A7X9JVH3-F1
#
_entry.id   AF-A0A7X9JVH3-F1
#
_cell.length_a   1.000
_cell.length_b   1.000
_cell.length_c   1.000
_cell.angle_alpha   90.00
_cell.angle_beta   90.00
_cell.angle_gamma   90.00
#
_symmetry.space_group_name_H-M   'P 1'
#
loop_
_entity.id
_entity.type
_entity.pdbx_description
1 polymer ?
#
loop_
_entity_poly.entity_id
_entity_poly.type
_entity_poly.pdbx_seq_one_letter_code
_entity_poly.pdbx_strand_id
1 'polypeptide(L)'
;MTDKNMRNFKMVVEYDGSAYRGWQRQKNGLSIQQVLEEAIKKITAQKVSVIGSGRTDAGVHALNQVASFRCATKLPVNSIYRGVNSVLPEDIVVKEMEEVEGEKERAKRWKLRLEEQSVSWKFTGSEFERTMKFGGRF
;
A
#
# COMPACT_ATOMS: atom_id res chain seq x y z
N MET A 1 11.62 19.97 -13.89
CA MET A 1 12.33 18.90 -14.63
C MET A 1 11.59 17.60 -14.37
N THR A 2 10.85 17.10 -15.34
CA THR A 2 10.22 15.77 -15.24
C THR A 2 11.33 14.74 -15.39
N ASP A 3 11.67 14.03 -14.32
CA ASP A 3 12.63 12.94 -14.39
C ASP A 3 12.11 11.88 -15.35
N LYS A 4 12.70 11.82 -16.55
CA LYS A 4 12.34 10.91 -17.65
C LYS A 4 12.44 9.42 -17.27
N ASN A 5 12.93 9.13 -16.06
CA ASN A 5 13.15 7.79 -15.52
C ASN A 5 12.24 7.47 -14.31
N MET A 6 11.30 8.36 -13.97
CA MET A 6 10.39 8.18 -12.84
C MET A 6 9.23 7.26 -13.22
N ARG A 7 9.31 6.00 -12.78
CA ARG A 7 8.29 4.97 -12.99
C ARG A 7 7.33 4.93 -11.83
N ASN A 8 6.18 4.31 -12.07
CA ASN A 8 5.09 4.34 -11.12
C ASN A 8 4.51 2.96 -10.99
N PHE A 9 4.22 2.63 -9.74
CA PHE A 9 3.87 1.28 -9.36
C PHE A 9 2.57 1.34 -8.58
N LYS A 10 1.68 0.42 -8.89
CA LYS A 10 0.53 0.09 -8.07
C LYS A 10 0.80 -1.27 -7.44
N MET A 11 0.39 -1.43 -6.18
CA MET A 11 0.51 -2.68 -5.46
C MET A 11 -0.74 -2.96 -4.62
N VAL A 12 -1.10 -4.23 -4.48
CA VAL A 12 -2.16 -4.70 -3.57
C VAL A 12 -1.49 -5.33 -2.36
N VAL A 13 -1.85 -4.86 -1.17
CA VAL A 13 -1.20 -5.25 0.10
C VAL A 13 -2.23 -5.90 1.02
N GLU A 14 -1.83 -7.01 1.61
CA GLU A 14 -2.50 -7.68 2.71
C GLU A 14 -1.68 -7.50 3.98
N TYR A 15 -2.33 -7.26 5.12
CA TYR A 15 -1.63 -7.17 6.40
C TYR A 15 -2.50 -7.47 7.61
N ASP A 16 -1.85 -8.01 8.65
CA ASP A 16 -2.34 -8.00 10.02
C ASP A 16 -1.92 -6.69 10.70
N GLY A 17 -2.90 -5.85 11.06
CA GLY A 17 -2.65 -4.55 11.67
C GLY A 17 -2.29 -4.57 13.15
N SER A 18 -2.29 -5.72 13.82
CA SER A 18 -2.22 -5.83 15.28
C SER A 18 -0.97 -5.18 15.87
N ALA A 19 0.18 -5.30 15.20
CA ALA A 19 1.45 -4.72 15.63
C ALA A 19 1.64 -3.24 15.23
N TYR A 20 0.68 -2.67 14.49
CA TYR A 20 0.85 -1.40 13.80
C TYR A 20 -0.10 -0.32 14.30
N ARG A 21 0.40 0.91 14.30
CA ARG A 21 -0.39 2.11 14.59
C ARG A 21 -1.11 2.62 13.34
N GLY A 22 -1.70 1.71 12.58
CA GLY A 22 -2.48 1.99 11.38
C GLY A 22 -1.63 2.22 10.13
N TRP A 23 -2.27 2.74 9.09
CA TRP A 23 -1.63 2.91 7.78
C TRP A 23 -0.55 3.99 7.79
N GLN A 24 -0.93 5.22 8.14
CA GLN A 24 -0.12 6.40 7.88
C GLN A 24 1.04 6.54 8.87
N ARG A 25 2.21 6.94 8.36
CA ARG A 25 3.38 7.21 9.20
C ARG A 25 3.08 8.28 10.24
N GLN A 26 3.50 8.03 11.48
CA GLN A 26 3.35 8.94 12.61
C GLN A 26 4.49 8.79 13.61
N LYS A 27 4.62 9.74 14.54
CA LYS A 27 5.73 9.78 15.52
C LYS A 27 5.63 8.68 16.59
N ASN A 28 4.40 8.21 16.87
CA ASN A 28 4.11 7.44 18.08
C ASN A 28 4.02 5.92 17.85
N GLY A 29 4.58 5.41 16.75
CA GLY A 29 4.71 3.97 16.52
C GLY A 29 4.85 3.60 15.04
N LEU A 30 5.15 2.32 14.83
CA LEU A 30 5.36 1.75 13.50
C LEU A 30 4.04 1.70 12.71
N SER A 31 4.08 2.09 11.45
CA SER A 31 2.91 2.09 10.56
C SER A 31 3.17 1.21 9.33
N ILE A 32 2.10 0.76 8.69
CA ILE A 32 2.19 -0.05 7.46
C ILE A 32 2.93 0.72 6.35
N GLN A 33 2.62 2.01 6.17
CA GLN A 33 3.30 2.87 5.20
C GLN A 33 4.82 2.90 5.43
N GLN A 34 5.26 3.04 6.69
CA GLN A 34 6.69 3.10 6.99
C GLN A 34 7.39 1.79 6.63
N VAL A 35 6.81 0.65 6.99
CA VAL A 35 7.41 -0.67 6.69
C VAL A 35 7.52 -0.89 5.18
N LEU A 36 6.47 -0.54 4.42
CA LEU A 36 6.50 -0.64 2.95
C LEU A 36 7.55 0.29 2.34
N GLU A 37 7.64 1.55 2.78
CA GLU A 37 8.65 2.50 2.30
C GLU A 37 10.08 2.03 2.59
N GLU A 38 10.31 1.48 3.78
CA GLU A 38 11.62 0.93 4.16
C GLU A 38 11.98 -0.33 3.35
N ALA A 39 11.02 -1.23 3.12
CA ALA A 39 11.21 -2.41 2.28
C ALA A 39 11.53 -2.03 0.83
N ILE A 40 10.75 -1.12 0.23
CA ILE A 40 11.01 -0.64 -1.14
C ILE A 40 12.38 0.03 -1.21
N LYS A 41 12.76 0.83 -0.21
CA LYS A 41 14.08 1.47 -0.17
C LYS A 41 15.21 0.44 -0.10
N LYS A 42 15.07 -0.65 0.66
CA LYS A 42 16.10 -1.71 0.73
C LYS A 42 16.36 -2.33 -0.66
N ILE A 43 15.32 -2.51 -1.46
CA ILE A 43 15.41 -3.17 -2.77
C ILE A 43 15.83 -2.22 -3.89
N THR A 44 15.32 -0.99 -3.86
CA THR A 44 15.52 -0.02 -4.94
C THR A 44 16.63 0.99 -4.66
N ALA A 45 17.12 1.05 -3.42
CA ALA A 45 17.98 2.11 -2.88
C ALA A 45 17.37 3.53 -2.95
N GLN A 46 16.08 3.66 -3.31
CA GLN A 46 15.40 4.94 -3.43
C GLN A 46 14.47 5.19 -2.26
N LYS A 47 14.46 6.43 -1.75
CA LYS A 47 13.41 6.87 -0.83
C LYS A 47 12.14 7.15 -1.64
N VAL A 48 11.05 6.46 -1.32
CA VAL A 48 9.76 6.62 -1.97
C VAL A 48 8.72 7.11 -0.96
N SER A 49 7.63 7.67 -1.46
CA SER A 49 6.41 7.95 -0.68
C SER A 49 5.32 7.00 -1.15
N VAL A 50 4.83 6.16 -0.24
CA VAL A 50 3.75 5.20 -0.53
C VAL A 50 2.41 5.84 -0.18
N ILE A 51 1.51 5.87 -1.17
CA ILE A 51 0.17 6.44 -1.05
C ILE A 51 -0.85 5.31 -1.09
N GLY A 52 -1.54 5.08 0.04
CA GLY A 52 -2.64 4.12 0.14
C GLY A 52 -3.95 4.68 -0.40
N SER A 53 -4.85 3.78 -0.81
CA SER A 53 -6.21 4.09 -1.26
C SER A 53 -7.06 4.68 -0.13
N GLY A 54 -6.91 4.15 1.08
CA GLY A 54 -7.57 4.61 2.28
C GLY A 54 -6.63 4.62 3.49
N ARG A 55 -6.99 5.37 4.52
CA ARG A 55 -6.34 5.26 5.83
C ARG A 55 -7.02 4.19 6.66
N THR A 56 -6.23 3.46 7.43
CA THR A 56 -6.71 2.52 8.45
C THR A 56 -6.17 2.93 9.82
N ASP A 57 -6.96 2.70 10.87
CA ASP A 57 -6.58 2.97 12.25
C ASP A 57 -5.69 1.87 12.84
N ALA A 58 -5.13 2.13 14.02
CA ALA A 58 -4.32 1.13 14.74
C ALA A 58 -5.09 -0.18 14.96
N GLY A 59 -4.43 -1.31 14.69
CA GLY A 59 -5.01 -2.64 14.82
C GLY A 59 -5.95 -3.07 13.69
N VAL A 60 -6.20 -2.24 12.68
CA VAL A 60 -7.02 -2.63 11.52
C VAL A 60 -6.21 -3.52 10.59
N HIS A 61 -6.75 -4.66 10.20
CA HIS A 61 -6.22 -5.57 9.18
C HIS A 61 -6.76 -5.20 7.80
N ALA A 62 -6.09 -5.61 6.73
CA ALA A 62 -6.61 -5.48 5.38
C ALA A 62 -6.25 -6.68 4.50
N LEU A 63 -7.19 -7.11 3.64
CA LEU A 63 -6.92 -8.13 2.61
C LEU A 63 -6.37 -7.48 1.34
N ASN A 64 -6.92 -6.36 0.93
CA ASN A 64 -6.70 -5.80 -0.41
C ASN A 64 -6.44 -4.29 -0.36
N GLN A 65 -5.66 -3.82 0.61
CA GLN A 65 -5.31 -2.41 0.66
C GLN A 65 -4.47 -2.06 -0.56
N VAL A 66 -5.01 -1.24 -1.44
CA VAL A 66 -4.26 -0.85 -2.63
C VAL A 66 -3.42 0.38 -2.35
N ALA A 67 -2.19 0.39 -2.84
CA ALA A 67 -1.25 1.48 -2.67
C ALA A 67 -0.47 1.74 -3.96
N SER A 68 0.15 2.92 -4.02
CA SER A 68 1.00 3.31 -5.15
C SER A 68 2.23 4.08 -4.69
N PHE A 69 3.29 4.02 -5.48
CA PHE A 69 4.49 4.83 -5.27
C PHE A 69 5.16 5.16 -6.59
N ARG A 70 6.02 6.18 -6.57
CA ARG A 70 6.89 6.54 -7.69
C ARG A 70 8.33 6.19 -7.34
N CYS A 71 9.07 5.63 -8.28
CA CYS A 71 10.46 5.25 -8.07
C CYS A 71 11.27 5.39 -9.36
N ALA A 72 12.42 6.05 -9.26
CA ALA A 72 13.41 6.09 -10.33
C ALA A 72 14.26 4.81 -10.25
N THR A 73 13.88 3.78 -11.00
CA THR A 73 14.56 2.47 -10.98
C THR A 73 14.52 1.79 -12.34
N LYS A 74 15.58 1.05 -12.67
CA LYS A 74 15.64 0.18 -13.86
C LYS A 74 15.23 -1.26 -13.55
N LEU A 75 14.95 -1.60 -12.29
CA LEU A 75 14.57 -2.95 -11.90
C LEU A 75 13.23 -3.35 -12.54
N PRO A 76 13.11 -4.57 -13.11
CA PRO A 76 11.83 -5.10 -13.57
C PRO A 76 10.81 -5.14 -12.42
N VAL A 77 9.53 -4.91 -12.72
CA VAL A 77 8.46 -4.90 -11.70
C VAL A 77 8.42 -6.19 -10.87
N ASN A 78 8.60 -7.35 -11.51
CA ASN A 78 8.63 -8.64 -10.84
C ASN A 78 9.84 -8.79 -9.88
N SER A 79 10.98 -8.16 -10.19
CA SER A 79 12.13 -8.14 -9.30
C SER A 79 11.87 -7.29 -8.05
N ILE A 80 11.21 -6.15 -8.22
CA ILE A 80 10.80 -5.29 -7.09
C ILE A 80 9.78 -6.03 -6.23
N TYR A 81 8.76 -6.61 -6.85
CA TYR A 81 7.72 -7.41 -6.17
C TYR A 81 8.32 -8.51 -5.29
N ARG A 82 9.17 -9.38 -5.87
CA ARG A 82 9.81 -10.48 -5.13
C ARG A 82 10.75 -9.98 -4.05
N GLY A 83 11.57 -8.98 -4.36
CA GLY A 83 12.52 -8.41 -3.41
C GLY A 83 11.83 -7.76 -2.22
N VAL A 84 10.74 -7.02 -2.46
CA VAL A 84 9.97 -6.38 -1.37
C VAL A 84 9.38 -7.45 -0.46
N ASN A 85 8.72 -8.47 -1.01
CA ASN A 85 8.17 -9.57 -0.21
C ASN A 85 9.24 -10.37 0.53
N SER A 86 10.48 -10.45 0.03
CA SER A 86 11.54 -11.18 0.72
C SER A 86 12.14 -10.45 1.93
N VAL A 87 11.80 -9.16 2.14
CA VAL A 87 12.30 -8.36 3.27
C VAL A 87 11.19 -7.77 4.14
N LEU A 88 9.93 -8.02 3.78
CA LEU A 88 8.78 -7.67 4.61
C LEU A 88 8.66 -8.63 5.80
N PRO A 89 8.14 -8.17 6.94
CA PRO A 89 7.73 -9.05 8.03
C PRO A 89 6.57 -9.96 7.57
N GLU A 90 6.38 -11.10 8.25
CA GLU A 90 5.38 -12.12 7.89
C GLU A 90 3.93 -11.61 7.96
N ASP A 91 3.69 -10.52 8.69
CA ASP A 91 2.38 -9.90 8.87
C ASP A 91 2.01 -8.88 7.78
N ILE A 92 2.87 -8.69 6.76
CA ILE A 92 2.59 -7.84 5.59
C ILE A 92 3.01 -8.57 4.30
N VAL A 93 2.09 -8.68 3.35
CA VAL A 93 2.35 -9.30 2.04
C VAL A 93 1.90 -8.37 0.93
N VAL A 94 2.77 -8.14 -0.06
CA VAL A 94 2.36 -7.59 -1.35
C VAL A 94 1.85 -8.75 -2.20
N LYS A 95 0.58 -8.73 -2.60
CA LYS A 95 -0.05 -9.79 -3.40
C LYS A 95 0.14 -9.58 -4.90
N GLU A 96 0.11 -8.33 -5.32
CA GLU A 96 0.23 -7.95 -6.72
C GLU A 96 1.04 -6.65 -6.83
N MET A 97 1.80 -6.52 -7.92
CA MET A 97 2.49 -5.27 -8.27
C MET A 97 2.53 -5.10 -9.77
N GLU A 98 2.17 -3.91 -10.24
CA GLU A 98 2.16 -3.55 -11.65
C GLU A 98 2.82 -2.18 -11.88
N GLU A 99 3.53 -2.05 -13.00
CA GLU A 99 3.94 -0.75 -13.52
C GLU A 99 2.80 -0.14 -14.33
N VAL A 100 2.63 1.16 -14.18
CA VAL A 100 1.45 1.88 -14.65
C VAL A 100 1.86 3.19 -15.31
N GLU A 101 1.40 3.40 -16.54
CA GLU A 101 1.73 4.57 -17.35
C GLU A 101 0.96 5.84 -16.91
N GLY A 102 1.51 7.02 -17.21
CA GLY A 102 0.81 8.31 -17.15
C GLY A 102 0.94 9.12 -15.86
N GLU A 103 1.33 10.40 -15.97
CA GLU A 103 1.54 11.30 -14.83
C GLU A 103 0.24 11.86 -14.21
N LYS A 104 -0.86 11.91 -15.01
CA LYS A 104 -2.06 12.74 -14.74
C LYS A 104 -3.40 11.99 -14.63
N GLU A 105 -3.61 10.82 -15.25
CA GLU A 105 -4.82 9.99 -15.03
C GLU A 105 -4.96 9.43 -13.59
N ARG A 106 -3.93 9.63 -12.75
CA ARG A 106 -3.60 8.91 -11.52
C ARG A 106 -4.44 9.14 -10.27
N ALA A 107 -4.99 10.34 -10.04
CA ALA A 107 -5.51 10.67 -8.70
C ALA A 107 -7.01 10.40 -8.53
N LYS A 108 -7.81 10.54 -9.60
CA LYS A 108 -9.28 10.43 -9.52
C LYS A 108 -9.80 9.03 -9.84
N ARG A 109 -9.40 8.48 -10.99
CA ARG A 109 -9.94 7.20 -11.50
C ARG A 109 -9.47 6.01 -10.68
N TRP A 110 -8.28 6.13 -10.10
CA TRP A 110 -7.69 5.07 -9.29
C TRP A 110 -8.31 5.08 -7.91
N LYS A 111 -8.42 6.25 -7.26
CA LYS A 111 -9.06 6.34 -5.95
C LYS A 111 -10.41 5.62 -5.89
N LEU A 112 -11.26 5.77 -6.92
CA LEU A 112 -12.53 5.04 -7.03
C LEU A 112 -12.34 3.50 -7.07
N ARG A 113 -11.52 2.99 -8.00
CA ARG A 113 -11.28 1.54 -8.16
C ARG A 113 -10.46 0.92 -7.03
N LEU A 114 -9.60 1.71 -6.40
CA LEU A 114 -8.78 1.32 -5.26
C LEU A 114 -9.61 1.21 -3.99
N GLU A 115 -10.60 2.10 -3.79
CA GLU A 115 -11.54 2.03 -2.66
C GLU A 115 -12.51 0.84 -2.81
N GLU A 116 -13.05 0.58 -4.01
CA GLU A 116 -13.99 -0.53 -4.27
C GLU A 116 -13.42 -1.92 -3.96
N GLN A 117 -12.11 -2.11 -4.14
CA GLN A 117 -11.46 -3.42 -3.94
C GLN A 117 -10.81 -3.57 -2.56
N SER A 118 -10.71 -2.48 -1.79
CA SER A 118 -10.06 -2.49 -0.48
C SER A 118 -10.99 -3.03 0.60
N VAL A 119 -10.56 -4.11 1.27
CA VAL A 119 -11.29 -4.71 2.39
C VAL A 119 -10.43 -4.61 3.63
N SER A 120 -10.96 -3.99 4.69
CA SER A 120 -10.31 -3.84 5.99
C SER A 120 -11.28 -4.09 7.14
N TRP A 121 -10.77 -4.59 8.27
CA TRP A 121 -11.56 -4.86 9.48
C TRP A 121 -10.69 -4.74 10.72
N LYS A 122 -11.30 -4.68 11.89
CA LYS A 122 -10.60 -4.67 13.18
C LYS A 122 -11.36 -5.53 14.16
N PHE A 123 -10.63 -6.19 15.06
CA PHE A 123 -11.23 -6.87 16.21
C PHE A 123 -11.32 -5.91 17.40
N THR A 124 -12.52 -5.73 17.93
CA THR A 124 -12.80 -5.02 19.19
C THR A 124 -13.69 -5.89 20.06
N GLY A 125 -13.10 -6.76 20.89
CA GLY A 125 -13.88 -7.71 21.71
C GLY A 125 -14.46 -8.88 20.90
N SER A 126 -15.65 -9.36 21.28
CA SER A 126 -16.34 -10.52 20.68
C SER A 126 -17.17 -10.21 19.42
N GLU A 127 -17.19 -8.96 18.94
CA GLU A 127 -17.97 -8.55 17.77
C GLU A 127 -17.09 -8.14 16.58
N PHE A 128 -17.53 -8.57 15.40
CA PHE A 128 -16.85 -8.42 14.12
C PHE A 128 -17.36 -7.16 13.39
N GLU A 129 -16.58 -6.08 13.39
CA GLU A 129 -16.86 -4.92 12.55
C GLU A 129 -16.10 -5.03 11.21
N ARG A 130 -16.78 -5.53 10.17
CA ARG A 130 -16.28 -5.47 8.80
C ARG A 130 -16.64 -4.14 8.17
N THR A 131 -15.68 -3.26 7.99
CA THR A 131 -15.89 -2.07 7.14
C THR A 131 -15.65 -2.47 5.69
N MET A 132 -16.68 -3.02 5.02
CA MET A 132 -16.70 -3.00 3.56
C MET A 132 -17.10 -1.59 3.10
N LYS A 133 -16.18 -0.85 2.49
CA LYS A 133 -16.57 0.36 1.76
C LYS A 133 -17.10 -0.05 0.38
N PHE A 134 -18.39 -0.42 0.31
CA PHE A 134 -19.07 -0.38 -0.98
C PHE A 134 -19.21 1.09 -1.38
N GLY A 135 -18.42 1.51 -2.36
CA GLY A 135 -18.73 2.72 -3.12
C GLY A 135 -20.06 2.49 -3.83
N GLY A 136 -21.12 3.17 -3.38
CA GLY A 136 -22.42 3.13 -4.04
C GLY A 136 -23.49 3.86 -3.24
N ARG A 137 -23.72 5.14 -3.56
CA ARG A 137 -25.10 5.66 -3.58
C ARG A 137 -25.55 5.57 -5.04
N PHE A 138 -26.63 4.84 -5.28
CA PHE A 138 -27.48 5.01 -6.46
C PHE A 138 -28.00 6.45 -6.51
#